data_AF-A0AAU8BIE1-F1
#
_entry.id   AF-A0AAU8BIE1-F1
#
_cell.length_a   1.000
_cell.length_b   1.000
_cell.length_c   1.000
_cell.angle_alpha   90.00
_cell.angle_beta   90.00
_cell.angle_gamma   90.00
#
_symmetry.space_group_name_H-M   'P 1'
#
loop_
_entity.id
_entity.type
_entity.pdbx_description
1 polymer ?
#
loop_
_entity_poly.entity_id
_entity_poly.type
_entity_poly.pdbx_seq_one_letter_code
_entity_poly.pdbx_strand_id
1 'polypeptide(L)'
;MIEDNAVTDDDHKLAELMAADEVCHACQPIRYCSSDEIEYQYITLRYGDKKDLSVFALDISDTVRAALDLFALYLAVRQTQFELETFHPDLLNNLVFSMNACTLLRPEGKHFIDQLGQHFKQPMSMLIPSLYLTPGEASNPATKAMLERLEDRFHKVCFDVHLPISDLEYLTPFDPQMIKISNSLDSQDEKRALLPVIRYIKRRKATLVAGRVTSQNTLSQYKMLGAKFYFGYVSDVPIPVHFKGFEDPKAEMRKKQRERAKAEQFADQQIEAQNQLAQEQAERDQQQALLDASIDNMYQSAKTEFVDEEIEAIVRQVEE
;
A
#
# COMPACT_ATOMS: atom_id res chain seq x y z
N MET A 1 -8.20 -17.54 -6.87
CA MET A 1 -6.81 -17.87 -6.50
C MET A 1 -6.43 -17.30 -5.13
N ILE A 2 -6.46 -15.99 -4.89
CA ILE A 2 -6.09 -15.44 -3.57
C ILE A 2 -7.15 -15.76 -2.51
N GLU A 3 -8.43 -15.48 -2.79
CA GLU A 3 -9.55 -15.78 -1.89
C GLU A 3 -9.65 -17.28 -1.55
N ASP A 4 -9.56 -18.15 -2.57
CA ASP A 4 -9.68 -19.61 -2.41
C ASP A 4 -8.53 -20.25 -1.60
N ASN A 5 -7.43 -19.54 -1.37
CA ASN A 5 -6.24 -20.05 -0.68
C ASN A 5 -5.91 -19.26 0.60
N ALA A 6 -6.82 -18.41 1.08
CA ALA A 6 -6.58 -17.62 2.28
C ALA A 6 -6.64 -18.50 3.54
N VAL A 7 -5.57 -18.46 4.34
CA VAL A 7 -5.45 -19.25 5.59
C VAL A 7 -5.06 -18.39 6.78
N THR A 8 -4.27 -17.33 6.58
CA THR A 8 -3.87 -16.40 7.65
C THR A 8 -4.77 -15.16 7.70
N ASP A 9 -4.74 -14.42 8.81
CA ASP A 9 -5.45 -13.13 8.93
C ASP A 9 -5.03 -12.14 7.83
N ASP A 10 -3.73 -12.10 7.50
CA ASP A 10 -3.20 -11.23 6.44
C ASP A 10 -3.59 -11.74 5.03
N ASP A 11 -3.78 -13.06 4.84
CA ASP A 11 -4.35 -13.59 3.60
C ASP A 11 -5.79 -13.12 3.40
N HIS A 12 -6.62 -13.25 4.44
CA HIS A 12 -8.02 -12.80 4.42
C HIS A 12 -8.11 -11.30 4.18
N LYS A 13 -7.30 -10.52 4.88
CA LYS A 13 -7.19 -9.07 4.66
C LYS A 13 -6.82 -8.74 3.21
N LEU A 14 -5.84 -9.43 2.61
CA LEU A 14 -5.48 -9.20 1.22
C LEU A 14 -6.65 -9.54 0.28
N ALA A 15 -7.33 -10.67 0.51
CA ALA A 15 -8.48 -11.08 -0.28
C ALA A 15 -9.61 -10.03 -0.20
N GLU A 16 -9.92 -9.54 1.00
CA GLU A 16 -10.89 -8.46 1.21
C GLU A 16 -10.51 -7.18 0.48
N LEU A 17 -9.25 -6.73 0.61
CA LEU A 17 -8.75 -5.54 -0.09
C LEU A 17 -8.86 -5.68 -1.61
N MET A 18 -8.56 -6.86 -2.16
CA MET A 18 -8.67 -7.11 -3.59
C MET A 18 -10.13 -7.19 -4.05
N ALA A 19 -11.02 -7.84 -3.30
CA ALA A 19 -12.45 -7.88 -3.57
C ALA A 19 -13.10 -6.49 -3.46
N ALA A 20 -12.57 -5.67 -2.55
CA ALA A 20 -12.94 -4.27 -2.36
C ALA A 20 -12.36 -3.33 -3.42
N ASP A 21 -11.55 -3.80 -4.38
CA ASP A 21 -10.85 -2.94 -5.36
C ASP A 21 -10.02 -1.83 -4.65
N GLU A 22 -9.51 -2.14 -3.46
CA GLU A 22 -8.70 -1.24 -2.65
C GLU A 22 -7.20 -1.41 -2.88
N VAL A 23 -6.80 -2.46 -3.62
CA VAL A 23 -5.43 -2.64 -4.10
C VAL A 23 -5.27 -1.94 -5.44
N CYS A 24 -4.38 -0.96 -5.52
CA CYS A 24 -4.02 -0.33 -6.78
C CYS A 24 -2.61 -0.71 -7.23
N HIS A 25 -2.47 -0.78 -8.55
CA HIS A 25 -1.18 -0.86 -9.20
C HIS A 25 -0.49 0.51 -9.20
N ALA A 26 0.80 0.57 -8.87
CA ALA A 26 1.57 1.81 -8.80
C ALA A 26 2.99 1.64 -9.32
N CYS A 27 3.54 2.71 -9.91
CA CYS A 27 4.91 2.76 -10.40
C CYS A 27 5.74 3.78 -9.62
N GLN A 28 7.00 3.45 -9.39
CA GLN A 28 7.98 4.34 -8.78
C GLN A 28 9.23 4.42 -9.65
N PRO A 29 9.69 5.62 -10.05
CA PRO A 29 10.92 5.75 -10.83
C PRO A 29 12.15 5.17 -10.14
N ILE A 30 13.00 4.51 -10.91
CA ILE A 30 14.38 4.16 -10.54
C ILE A 30 15.30 5.06 -11.35
N ARG A 31 16.08 5.87 -10.64
CA ARG A 31 16.87 6.96 -11.20
C ARG A 31 18.35 6.67 -11.22
N TYR A 32 19.05 7.27 -12.17
CA TYR A 32 20.49 7.25 -12.22
C TYR A 32 21.09 8.13 -11.13
N CYS A 33 22.05 7.60 -10.38
CA CYS A 33 22.64 8.32 -9.24
C CYS A 33 23.35 9.63 -9.64
N SER A 34 23.91 9.74 -10.85
CA SER A 34 24.69 10.91 -11.24
C SER A 34 23.91 11.97 -12.01
N SER A 35 22.88 11.60 -12.80
CA SER A 35 22.08 12.55 -13.60
C SER A 35 20.67 12.77 -13.08
N ASP A 36 20.18 11.91 -12.18
CA ASP A 36 18.80 11.89 -11.69
C ASP A 36 17.74 11.56 -12.76
N GLU A 37 18.18 11.20 -13.96
CA GLU A 37 17.31 10.72 -15.03
C GLU A 37 16.67 9.39 -14.66
N ILE A 38 15.42 9.21 -15.10
CA ILE A 38 14.69 7.96 -14.92
C ILE A 38 15.29 6.94 -15.89
N GLU A 39 15.76 5.82 -15.35
CA GLU A 39 16.28 4.71 -16.14
C GLU A 39 15.25 3.57 -16.22
N TYR A 40 14.64 3.23 -15.08
CA TYR A 40 13.64 2.17 -14.98
C TYR A 40 12.41 2.65 -14.23
N GLN A 41 11.31 1.90 -14.34
CA GLN A 41 10.14 2.06 -13.47
C GLN A 41 9.96 0.81 -12.62
N TYR A 42 9.74 0.98 -11.32
CA TYR A 42 9.46 -0.10 -10.39
C TYR A 42 7.95 -0.25 -10.15
N ILE A 43 7.40 -1.41 -10.50
CA ILE A 43 6.01 -1.77 -10.20
C ILE A 43 5.88 -2.24 -8.76
N THR A 44 4.79 -1.81 -8.13
CA THR A 44 4.34 -2.28 -6.83
C THR A 44 2.82 -2.26 -6.73
N LEU A 45 2.31 -2.93 -5.71
CA LEU A 45 0.88 -2.99 -5.40
C LEU A 45 0.66 -2.34 -4.04
N ARG A 46 -0.30 -1.40 -4.00
CA ARG A 46 -0.52 -0.52 -2.85
C ARG A 46 -1.96 -0.54 -2.38
N TYR A 47 -2.17 -0.30 -1.09
CA TYR A 47 -3.50 -0.22 -0.47
C TYR A 47 -3.54 0.87 0.62
N GLY A 48 -4.72 1.07 1.22
CA GLY A 48 -4.99 2.11 2.22
C GLY A 48 -5.48 3.43 1.61
N ASP A 49 -5.91 4.37 2.45
CA ASP A 49 -6.55 5.63 2.02
C ASP A 49 -5.66 6.46 1.09
N LYS A 50 -4.35 6.47 1.35
CA LYS A 50 -3.35 7.19 0.57
C LYS A 50 -2.52 6.31 -0.36
N LYS A 51 -2.83 5.01 -0.47
CA LYS A 51 -2.09 4.03 -1.27
C LYS A 51 -0.58 4.02 -0.95
N ASP A 52 -0.23 4.24 0.31
CA ASP A 52 1.13 4.25 0.83
C ASP A 52 1.58 2.87 1.32
N LEU A 53 0.64 2.03 1.75
CA LEU A 53 0.92 0.68 2.25
C LEU A 53 1.18 -0.29 1.10
N SER A 54 2.22 -1.13 1.24
CA SER A 54 2.56 -2.17 0.26
C SER A 54 1.89 -3.48 0.64
N VAL A 55 1.18 -4.12 -0.31
CA VAL A 55 0.66 -5.49 -0.08
C VAL A 55 1.79 -6.52 0.09
N PHE A 56 2.99 -6.20 -0.41
CA PHE A 56 4.17 -7.05 -0.23
C PHE A 56 4.75 -7.01 1.20
N ALA A 57 4.24 -6.12 2.05
CA ALA A 57 4.61 -6.06 3.47
C ALA A 57 3.70 -6.91 4.38
N LEU A 58 2.61 -7.48 3.84
CA LEU A 58 1.73 -8.40 4.58
C LEU A 58 2.41 -9.75 4.79
N ASP A 59 2.19 -10.36 5.95
CA ASP A 59 2.67 -11.70 6.32
C ASP A 59 1.68 -12.77 5.82
N ILE A 60 1.63 -12.91 4.50
CA ILE A 60 0.76 -13.84 3.79
C ILE A 60 1.41 -15.21 3.59
N SER A 61 0.58 -16.25 3.51
CA SER A 61 1.03 -17.62 3.26
C SER A 61 1.77 -17.76 1.93
N ASP A 62 2.65 -18.76 1.82
CA ASP A 62 3.45 -18.99 0.62
C ASP A 62 2.60 -19.20 -0.66
N THR A 63 1.42 -19.78 -0.53
CA THR A 63 0.50 -19.99 -1.66
C THR A 63 -0.13 -18.69 -2.11
N VAL A 64 -0.57 -17.85 -1.17
CA VAL A 64 -1.10 -16.52 -1.49
C VAL A 64 0.00 -15.60 -2.02
N ARG A 65 1.23 -15.71 -1.50
CA ARG A 65 2.41 -15.01 -2.01
C ARG A 65 2.70 -15.38 -3.46
N ALA A 66 2.70 -16.68 -3.79
CA ALA A 66 2.90 -17.14 -5.17
C ALA A 66 1.81 -16.60 -6.10
N ALA A 67 0.54 -16.58 -5.67
CA ALA A 67 -0.55 -16.01 -6.45
C ALA A 67 -0.37 -14.49 -6.68
N LEU A 68 0.04 -13.75 -5.64
CA LEU A 68 0.31 -12.33 -5.70
C LEU A 68 1.49 -12.00 -6.63
N ASP A 69 2.57 -12.79 -6.59
CA ASP A 69 3.72 -12.66 -7.48
C ASP A 69 3.33 -12.84 -8.96
N LEU A 70 2.54 -13.87 -9.28
CA LEU A 70 2.05 -14.12 -10.64
C LEU A 70 1.09 -13.02 -11.11
N PHE A 71 0.25 -12.50 -10.20
CA PHE A 71 -0.62 -11.36 -10.49
C PHE A 71 0.19 -10.08 -10.77
N ALA A 72 1.24 -9.81 -9.99
CA ALA A 72 2.13 -8.68 -10.22
C ALA A 72 2.86 -8.78 -11.57
N LEU A 73 3.37 -9.98 -11.92
CA LEU A 73 3.94 -10.24 -13.26
C LEU A 73 2.91 -10.02 -14.37
N TYR A 74 1.68 -10.49 -14.20
CA TYR A 74 0.61 -10.26 -15.16
C TYR A 74 0.36 -8.76 -15.39
N LEU A 75 0.24 -7.99 -14.30
CA LEU A 75 0.04 -6.55 -14.38
C LEU A 75 1.21 -5.86 -15.08
N ALA A 76 2.44 -6.25 -14.78
CA ALA A 76 3.63 -5.74 -15.46
C ALA A 76 3.57 -5.97 -16.97
N VAL A 77 3.24 -7.18 -17.41
CA VAL A 77 3.09 -7.51 -18.84
C VAL A 77 2.00 -6.67 -19.49
N ARG A 78 0.84 -6.53 -18.82
CA ARG A 78 -0.30 -5.76 -19.35
C ARG A 78 0.00 -4.27 -19.45
N GLN A 79 0.67 -3.70 -18.45
CA GLN A 79 1.12 -2.32 -18.49
C GLN A 79 2.05 -2.09 -19.68
N THR A 80 3.10 -2.90 -19.80
CA THR A 80 4.08 -2.73 -20.87
C THR A 80 3.45 -2.95 -22.25
N GLN A 81 2.51 -3.89 -22.38
CA GLN A 81 1.73 -4.05 -23.62
C GLN A 81 0.95 -2.78 -23.96
N PHE A 82 0.23 -2.20 -22.99
CA PHE A 82 -0.50 -0.96 -23.21
C PHE A 82 0.43 0.21 -23.58
N GLU A 83 1.58 0.33 -22.91
CA GLU A 83 2.56 1.37 -23.18
C GLU A 83 3.15 1.25 -24.58
N LEU A 84 3.45 0.02 -25.03
CA LEU A 84 3.92 -0.28 -26.38
C LEU A 84 2.88 0.03 -27.46
N GLU A 85 1.59 -0.13 -27.15
CA GLU A 85 0.49 0.22 -28.06
C GLU A 85 0.21 1.73 -28.10
N THR A 86 0.63 2.47 -27.08
CA THR A 86 0.27 3.88 -26.89
C THR A 86 1.39 4.85 -27.22
N PHE A 87 2.65 4.49 -26.92
CA PHE A 87 3.79 5.38 -27.02
C PHE A 87 4.87 4.85 -27.97
N HIS A 88 5.75 5.74 -28.43
CA HIS A 88 6.93 5.31 -29.18
C HIS A 88 7.88 4.51 -28.28
N PRO A 89 8.43 3.35 -28.73
CA PRO A 89 9.27 2.48 -27.89
C PRO A 89 10.46 3.19 -27.23
N ASP A 90 11.09 4.16 -27.92
CA ASP A 90 12.23 4.92 -27.38
C ASP A 90 11.88 5.81 -26.18
N LEU A 91 10.58 6.04 -25.91
CA LEU A 91 10.12 6.81 -24.76
C LEU A 91 9.82 5.92 -23.54
N LEU A 92 9.90 4.60 -23.70
CA LEU A 92 9.54 3.65 -22.67
C LEU A 92 10.74 3.25 -21.83
N ASN A 93 10.53 3.21 -20.53
CA ASN A 93 11.53 2.70 -19.59
C ASN A 93 11.30 1.21 -19.39
N ASN A 94 12.38 0.44 -19.22
CA ASN A 94 12.25 -0.95 -18.79
C ASN A 94 11.64 -1.01 -17.38
N LEU A 95 10.88 -2.06 -17.14
CA LEU A 95 10.02 -2.13 -15.98
C LEU A 95 10.47 -3.23 -15.02
N VAL A 96 10.73 -2.86 -13.77
CA VAL A 96 11.18 -3.75 -12.70
C VAL A 96 9.98 -4.16 -11.85
N PHE A 97 9.86 -5.45 -11.55
CA PHE A 97 8.84 -5.97 -10.63
C PHE A 97 9.47 -6.99 -9.68
N SER A 98 8.98 -7.10 -8.45
CA SER A 98 9.53 -8.06 -7.48
C SER A 98 8.72 -9.35 -7.43
N MET A 99 9.40 -10.47 -7.24
CA MET A 99 8.77 -11.78 -6.98
C MET A 99 9.74 -12.73 -6.27
N ASN A 100 9.20 -13.77 -5.63
CA ASN A 100 10.00 -14.88 -5.12
C ASN A 100 10.40 -15.82 -6.27
N ALA A 101 11.68 -16.21 -6.32
CA ALA A 101 12.17 -17.12 -7.35
C ALA A 101 11.47 -18.49 -7.28
N CYS A 102 11.12 -18.96 -6.08
CA CYS A 102 10.40 -20.23 -5.92
C CYS A 102 8.99 -20.24 -6.50
N THR A 103 8.34 -19.08 -6.66
CA THR A 103 7.05 -18.98 -7.37
C THR A 103 7.17 -19.57 -8.79
N LEU A 104 8.30 -19.33 -9.47
CA LEU A 104 8.56 -19.83 -10.82
C LEU A 104 9.04 -21.30 -10.86
N LEU A 105 9.37 -21.88 -9.71
CA LEU A 105 9.71 -23.30 -9.61
C LEU A 105 8.45 -24.19 -9.50
N ARG A 106 7.33 -23.61 -9.05
CA ARG A 106 6.04 -24.29 -8.96
C ARG A 106 5.49 -24.63 -10.36
N PRO A 107 4.75 -25.74 -10.52
CA PRO A 107 4.14 -26.11 -11.80
C PRO A 107 3.30 -24.99 -12.43
N GLU A 108 2.52 -24.28 -11.61
CA GLU A 108 1.66 -23.19 -12.03
C GLU A 108 2.49 -21.99 -12.53
N GLY A 109 3.56 -21.64 -11.82
CA GLY A 109 4.47 -20.56 -12.23
C GLY A 109 5.21 -20.88 -13.53
N LYS A 110 5.65 -22.13 -13.71
CA LYS A 110 6.25 -22.59 -14.98
C LYS A 110 5.26 -22.51 -16.13
N HIS A 111 4.04 -23.00 -15.93
CA HIS A 111 3.00 -22.94 -16.96
C HIS A 111 2.66 -21.49 -17.32
N PHE A 112 2.50 -20.64 -16.30
CA PHE A 112 2.14 -19.24 -16.47
C PHE A 112 3.18 -18.46 -17.27
N ILE A 113 4.47 -18.60 -16.92
CA ILE A 113 5.52 -17.87 -17.64
C ILE A 113 5.69 -18.36 -19.08
N ASP A 114 5.46 -19.66 -19.34
CA ASP A 114 5.51 -20.20 -20.69
C ASP A 114 4.33 -19.69 -21.54
N GLN A 115 3.13 -19.57 -20.96
CA GLN A 115 1.98 -18.93 -21.63
C GLN A 115 2.24 -17.45 -21.92
N LEU A 116 2.76 -16.69 -20.95
CA LEU A 116 3.12 -15.29 -21.17
C LEU A 116 4.17 -15.15 -22.28
N GLY A 117 5.17 -16.02 -22.29
CA GLY A 117 6.22 -15.99 -23.31
C GLY A 117 5.73 -16.33 -24.73
N GLN A 118 4.63 -17.09 -24.86
CA GLN A 118 4.01 -17.39 -26.15
C GLN A 118 3.18 -16.21 -26.69
N HIS A 119 2.52 -15.45 -25.81
CA HIS A 119 1.55 -14.43 -26.22
C HIS A 119 2.07 -12.98 -26.06
N PHE A 120 3.04 -12.74 -25.20
CA PHE A 120 3.51 -11.41 -24.80
C PHE A 120 5.04 -11.27 -24.87
N LYS A 121 5.66 -11.87 -25.90
CA LYS A 121 7.11 -11.86 -26.07
C LYS A 121 7.73 -10.45 -26.02
N GLN A 122 7.13 -9.49 -26.72
CA GLN A 122 7.64 -8.12 -26.79
C GLN A 122 7.52 -7.38 -25.43
N PRO A 123 6.35 -7.35 -24.75
CA PRO A 123 6.29 -6.80 -23.39
C PRO A 123 7.28 -7.45 -22.42
N MET A 124 7.36 -8.79 -22.42
CA MET A 124 8.28 -9.50 -21.51
C MET A 124 9.73 -9.08 -21.72
N SER A 125 10.15 -8.82 -22.96
CA SER A 125 11.52 -8.41 -23.26
C SER A 125 11.93 -7.04 -22.68
N MET A 126 10.97 -6.27 -22.15
CA MET A 126 11.20 -4.99 -21.45
C MET A 126 11.10 -5.10 -19.92
N LEU A 127 10.69 -6.25 -19.40
CA LEU A 127 10.57 -6.46 -17.96
C LEU A 127 11.89 -6.92 -17.36
N ILE A 128 12.12 -6.54 -16.10
CA ILE A 128 13.27 -6.92 -15.27
C ILE A 128 12.73 -7.55 -13.98
N PRO A 129 12.64 -8.88 -13.88
CA PRO A 129 12.32 -9.53 -12.62
C PRO A 129 13.38 -9.21 -11.56
N SER A 130 12.93 -8.71 -10.41
CA SER A 130 13.70 -8.54 -9.19
C SER A 130 13.40 -9.71 -8.25
N LEU A 131 14.23 -10.74 -8.34
CA LEU A 131 14.02 -12.03 -7.72
C LEU A 131 14.58 -12.07 -6.31
N TYR A 132 13.72 -12.40 -5.35
CA TYR A 132 14.18 -12.87 -4.05
C TYR A 132 14.52 -14.37 -4.15
N LEU A 133 15.75 -14.72 -3.79
CA LEU A 133 16.26 -16.09 -3.84
C LEU A 133 17.06 -16.38 -2.58
N THR A 134 16.66 -17.40 -1.84
CA THR A 134 17.35 -17.85 -0.64
C THR A 134 18.53 -18.79 -0.98
N PRO A 135 19.50 -18.97 -0.07
CA PRO A 135 20.58 -19.94 -0.26
C PRO A 135 20.09 -21.38 -0.49
N GLY A 136 19.00 -21.78 0.18
CA GLY A 136 18.40 -23.10 0.02
C GLY A 136 17.82 -23.30 -1.38
N GLU A 137 17.08 -22.31 -1.88
CA GLU A 137 16.51 -22.34 -3.23
C GLU A 137 17.59 -22.27 -4.31
N ALA A 138 18.68 -21.52 -4.09
CA ALA A 138 19.81 -21.44 -5.00
C ALA A 138 20.52 -22.79 -5.20
N SER A 139 20.49 -23.67 -4.18
CA SER A 139 21.08 -25.01 -4.27
C SER A 139 20.25 -25.98 -5.12
N ASN A 140 19.00 -25.66 -5.42
CA ASN A 140 18.13 -26.51 -6.24
C ASN A 140 18.58 -26.46 -7.72
N PRO A 141 18.92 -27.60 -8.36
CA PRO A 141 19.32 -27.63 -9.76
C PRO A 141 18.29 -27.04 -10.73
N ALA A 142 17.01 -27.11 -10.39
CA ALA A 142 15.93 -26.53 -11.20
C ALA A 142 15.98 -24.98 -11.21
N THR A 143 16.58 -24.35 -10.20
CA THR A 143 16.73 -22.90 -10.12
C THR A 143 17.63 -22.36 -11.21
N LYS A 144 18.77 -23.04 -11.48
CA LYS A 144 19.68 -22.63 -12.54
C LYS A 144 19.00 -22.68 -13.91
N ALA A 145 18.36 -23.80 -14.22
CA ALA A 145 17.62 -23.96 -15.47
C ALA A 145 16.47 -22.94 -15.59
N MET A 146 15.79 -22.62 -14.47
CA MET A 146 14.74 -21.60 -14.46
C MET A 146 15.32 -20.22 -14.80
N LEU A 147 16.43 -19.82 -14.18
CA LEU A 147 17.07 -18.52 -14.42
C LEU A 147 17.60 -18.38 -15.84
N GLU A 148 18.24 -19.41 -16.41
CA GLU A 148 18.67 -19.42 -17.81
C GLU A 148 17.47 -19.16 -18.76
N ARG A 149 16.31 -19.77 -18.49
CA ARG A 149 15.08 -19.50 -19.27
C ARG A 149 14.56 -18.08 -19.09
N LEU A 150 14.83 -17.42 -17.96
CA LEU A 150 14.39 -16.05 -17.73
C LEU A 150 15.20 -15.05 -18.53
N GLU A 151 16.51 -15.28 -18.63
CA GLU A 151 17.43 -14.42 -19.38
C GLU A 151 17.09 -14.37 -20.88
N ASP A 152 16.50 -15.44 -21.43
CA ASP A 152 16.01 -15.48 -22.81
C ASP A 152 14.69 -14.70 -23.04
N ARG A 153 13.94 -14.41 -21.98
CA ARG A 153 12.58 -13.85 -22.05
C ARG A 153 12.49 -12.41 -21.58
N PHE A 154 13.36 -12.00 -20.66
CA PHE A 154 13.33 -10.73 -19.98
C PHE A 154 14.49 -9.84 -20.41
N HIS A 155 14.38 -8.53 -20.14
CA HIS A 155 15.47 -7.59 -20.44
C HIS A 155 16.75 -7.97 -19.68
N LYS A 156 16.61 -8.19 -18.36
CA LYS A 156 17.65 -8.56 -17.41
C LYS A 156 17.02 -9.25 -16.20
N VAL A 157 17.83 -9.94 -15.41
CA VAL A 157 17.43 -10.41 -14.06
C VAL A 157 18.15 -9.57 -13.01
N CYS A 158 17.41 -9.15 -11.99
CA CYS A 158 17.94 -8.47 -10.80
C CYS A 158 17.72 -9.37 -9.59
N PHE A 159 18.70 -9.49 -8.70
CA PHE A 159 18.53 -10.19 -7.43
C PHE A 159 18.19 -9.20 -6.32
N ASP A 160 17.08 -9.42 -5.61
CA ASP A 160 16.66 -8.65 -4.45
C ASP A 160 17.22 -9.27 -3.17
N VAL A 161 18.17 -8.59 -2.55
CA VAL A 161 18.86 -9.07 -1.35
C VAL A 161 18.32 -8.34 -0.13
N HIS A 162 17.80 -9.11 0.82
CA HIS A 162 17.32 -8.60 2.11
C HIS A 162 18.37 -8.90 3.18
N LEU A 163 18.70 -7.89 4.00
CA LEU A 163 19.64 -8.04 5.12
C LEU A 163 18.89 -8.38 6.42
N PRO A 164 19.56 -8.97 7.41
CA PRO A 164 20.98 -9.36 7.42
C PRO A 164 21.27 -10.60 6.58
N ILE A 165 22.37 -10.58 5.82
CA ILE A 165 22.87 -11.75 5.10
C ILE A 165 24.38 -11.88 5.33
N SER A 166 24.82 -13.09 5.67
CA SER A 166 26.22 -13.37 5.98
C SER A 166 27.08 -13.51 4.72
N ASP A 167 26.52 -14.06 3.65
CA ASP A 167 27.23 -14.33 2.41
C ASP A 167 26.30 -14.36 1.19
N LEU A 168 26.80 -13.89 0.05
CA LEU A 168 26.15 -13.91 -1.26
C LEU A 168 26.81 -14.86 -2.25
N GLU A 169 27.80 -15.67 -1.85
CA GLU A 169 28.43 -16.65 -2.75
C GLU A 169 27.43 -17.63 -3.39
N TYR A 170 26.29 -17.89 -2.77
CA TYR A 170 25.24 -18.72 -3.37
C TYR A 170 24.67 -18.14 -4.67
N LEU A 171 24.83 -16.83 -4.93
CA LEU A 171 24.44 -16.19 -6.18
C LEU A 171 25.50 -16.34 -7.28
N THR A 172 26.75 -16.70 -6.93
CA THR A 172 27.87 -16.78 -7.88
C THR A 172 27.60 -17.69 -9.09
N PRO A 173 26.94 -18.85 -8.96
CA PRO A 173 26.63 -19.70 -10.10
C PRO A 173 25.73 -19.06 -11.17
N PHE A 174 25.07 -17.94 -10.85
CA PHE A 174 24.13 -17.24 -11.72
C PHE A 174 24.68 -15.94 -12.32
N ASP A 175 25.98 -15.64 -12.12
CA ASP A 175 26.65 -14.44 -12.63
C ASP A 175 25.84 -13.13 -12.52
N PRO A 176 25.48 -12.69 -11.30
CA PRO A 176 24.48 -11.65 -11.08
C PRO A 176 24.91 -10.30 -11.65
N GLN A 177 24.19 -9.82 -12.68
CA GLN A 177 24.46 -8.54 -13.34
C GLN A 177 23.95 -7.33 -12.55
N MET A 178 22.87 -7.51 -11.79
CA MET A 178 22.22 -6.45 -11.03
C MET A 178 21.75 -6.98 -9.68
N ILE A 179 22.07 -6.25 -8.61
CA ILE A 179 21.68 -6.58 -7.24
C ILE A 179 21.00 -5.35 -6.63
N LYS A 180 19.79 -5.56 -6.14
CA LYS A 180 18.99 -4.57 -5.42
C LYS A 180 19.07 -4.83 -3.92
N ILE A 181 19.20 -3.76 -3.13
CA ILE A 181 19.21 -3.83 -1.67
C ILE A 181 18.26 -2.75 -1.14
N SER A 182 17.41 -3.09 -0.18
CA SER A 182 16.35 -2.21 0.32
C SER A 182 16.43 -2.00 1.84
N ASN A 183 17.57 -1.47 2.31
CA ASN A 183 17.87 -1.30 3.74
C ASN A 183 17.95 0.17 4.17
N SER A 184 17.42 0.47 5.36
CA SER A 184 17.78 1.66 6.12
C SER A 184 19.28 1.61 6.44
N LEU A 185 19.97 2.75 6.28
CA LEU A 185 21.39 2.91 6.63
C LEU A 185 21.52 3.82 7.86
N ASP A 186 20.58 3.68 8.80
CA ASP A 186 20.40 4.62 9.88
C ASP A 186 21.24 4.20 11.10
N SER A 187 21.37 2.89 11.32
CA SER A 187 22.19 2.32 12.39
C SER A 187 23.60 1.90 11.93
N GLN A 188 24.54 1.80 12.88
CA GLN A 188 25.88 1.25 12.60
C GLN A 188 25.84 -0.24 12.30
N ASP A 189 24.90 -0.98 12.88
CA ASP A 189 24.78 -2.43 12.68
C ASP A 189 24.26 -2.75 11.27
N GLU A 190 23.28 -1.99 10.76
CA GLU A 190 22.85 -2.10 9.35
C GLU A 190 24.00 -1.81 8.38
N LYS A 191 24.79 -0.76 8.64
CA LYS A 191 25.98 -0.42 7.84
C LYS A 191 27.01 -1.54 7.85
N ARG A 192 27.22 -2.18 9.00
CA ARG A 192 28.13 -3.34 9.13
C ARG A 192 27.60 -4.56 8.39
N ALA A 193 26.30 -4.83 8.48
CA ALA A 193 25.64 -5.94 7.77
C ALA A 193 25.73 -5.80 6.24
N LEU A 194 25.87 -4.57 5.73
CA LEU A 194 26.00 -4.29 4.31
C LEU A 194 27.41 -4.59 3.76
N LEU A 195 28.45 -4.57 4.59
CA LEU A 195 29.84 -4.69 4.12
C LEU A 195 30.12 -5.98 3.31
N PRO A 196 29.68 -7.18 3.74
CA PRO A 196 29.85 -8.40 2.95
C PRO A 196 29.19 -8.29 1.58
N VAL A 197 28.00 -7.69 1.53
CA VAL A 197 27.22 -7.51 0.31
C VAL A 197 27.91 -6.56 -0.67
N ILE A 198 28.40 -5.40 -0.21
CA ILE A 198 29.13 -4.46 -1.08
C ILE A 198 30.42 -5.07 -1.62
N ARG A 199 31.16 -5.82 -0.79
CA ARG A 199 32.36 -6.54 -1.23
C ARG A 199 32.04 -7.55 -2.33
N TYR A 200 30.96 -8.32 -2.14
CA TYR A 200 30.49 -9.27 -3.14
C TYR A 200 30.16 -8.57 -4.48
N ILE A 201 29.34 -7.52 -4.44
CA ILE A 201 28.93 -6.73 -5.61
C ILE A 201 30.15 -6.20 -6.37
N LYS A 202 31.10 -5.58 -5.66
CA LYS A 202 32.31 -5.02 -6.28
C LYS A 202 33.17 -6.10 -6.94
N ARG A 203 33.35 -7.25 -6.27
CA ARG A 203 34.13 -8.37 -6.81
C ARG A 203 33.48 -8.99 -8.05
N ARG A 204 32.14 -9.09 -8.07
CA ARG A 204 31.38 -9.59 -9.23
C ARG A 204 31.13 -8.53 -10.31
N LYS A 205 31.49 -7.27 -10.05
CA LYS A 205 31.19 -6.12 -10.92
C LYS A 205 29.69 -5.99 -11.21
N ALA A 206 28.84 -6.44 -10.27
CA ALA A 206 27.40 -6.32 -10.37
C ALA A 206 26.97 -4.86 -10.19
N THR A 207 25.87 -4.48 -10.85
CA THR A 207 25.26 -3.17 -10.67
C THR A 207 24.49 -3.12 -9.36
N LEU A 208 24.82 -2.16 -8.48
CA LEU A 208 24.05 -1.90 -7.26
C LEU A 208 22.88 -0.96 -7.52
N VAL A 209 21.67 -1.41 -7.15
CA VAL A 209 20.45 -0.61 -7.08
C VAL A 209 20.05 -0.41 -5.61
N ALA A 210 20.01 0.85 -5.16
CA ALA A 210 19.59 1.20 -3.82
C ALA A 210 18.07 1.42 -3.75
N GLY A 211 17.36 0.55 -3.04
CA GLY A 211 15.92 0.67 -2.79
C GLY A 211 15.58 1.28 -1.44
N ARG A 212 14.33 1.73 -1.30
CA ARG A 212 13.78 2.35 -0.08
C ARG A 212 14.63 3.52 0.44
N VAL A 213 15.22 4.32 -0.45
CA VAL A 213 15.98 5.50 -0.05
C VAL A 213 15.02 6.60 0.43
N THR A 214 15.08 6.96 1.70
CA THR A 214 14.15 7.91 2.33
C THR A 214 14.76 9.30 2.60
N SER A 215 16.09 9.44 2.52
CA SER A 215 16.77 10.70 2.80
C SER A 215 17.97 10.93 1.89
N GLN A 216 18.36 12.20 1.72
CA GLN A 216 19.56 12.59 0.96
C GLN A 216 20.85 12.06 1.59
N ASN A 217 20.88 11.90 2.91
CA ASN A 217 22.00 11.29 3.63
C ASN A 217 22.16 9.80 3.24
N THR A 218 21.06 9.05 3.28
CA THR A 218 21.03 7.64 2.85
C THR A 218 21.44 7.50 1.38
N LEU A 219 20.94 8.39 0.51
CA LEU A 219 21.31 8.42 -0.90
C LEU A 219 22.81 8.66 -1.09
N SER A 220 23.37 9.65 -0.40
CA SER A 220 24.79 9.98 -0.46
C SER A 220 25.67 8.80 -0.03
N GLN A 221 25.25 8.07 1.00
CA GLN A 221 25.94 6.85 1.44
C GLN A 221 25.91 5.76 0.38
N TYR A 222 24.75 5.48 -0.23
CA TYR A 222 24.67 4.52 -1.33
C TYR A 222 25.53 4.93 -2.55
N LYS A 223 25.57 6.23 -2.90
CA LYS A 223 26.45 6.75 -3.96
C LYS A 223 27.92 6.47 -3.64
N MET A 224 28.38 6.72 -2.41
CA MET A 224 29.76 6.41 -1.98
C MET A 224 30.07 4.91 -2.01
N LEU A 225 29.08 4.06 -1.78
CA LEU A 225 29.23 2.60 -1.88
C LEU A 225 29.25 2.09 -3.33
N GLY A 226 28.95 2.95 -4.30
CA GLY A 226 28.96 2.65 -5.73
C GLY A 226 27.59 2.28 -6.30
N ALA A 227 26.49 2.69 -5.65
CA ALA A 227 25.16 2.52 -6.22
C ALA A 227 25.05 3.28 -7.55
N LYS A 228 24.69 2.56 -8.61
CA LYS A 228 24.49 3.13 -9.94
C LYS A 228 23.08 3.73 -10.07
N PHE A 229 22.12 3.06 -9.46
CA PHE A 229 20.72 3.44 -9.51
C PHE A 229 20.12 3.52 -8.10
N TYR A 230 19.06 4.30 -7.95
CA TYR A 230 18.34 4.42 -6.68
C TYR A 230 16.84 4.64 -6.87
N PHE A 231 16.04 4.30 -5.86
CA PHE A 231 14.63 4.67 -5.78
C PHE A 231 14.13 4.71 -4.33
N GLY A 232 13.13 5.54 -4.07
CA GLY A 232 12.52 5.69 -2.76
C GLY A 232 11.91 7.08 -2.54
N TYR A 233 11.33 7.26 -1.36
CA TYR A 233 10.60 8.48 -0.96
C TYR A 233 11.50 9.73 -0.84
N VAL A 234 12.83 9.58 -0.97
CA VAL A 234 13.75 10.72 -1.08
C VAL A 234 13.44 11.60 -2.30
N SER A 235 12.95 11.00 -3.38
CA SER A 235 12.69 11.70 -4.66
C SER A 235 11.28 11.47 -5.17
N ASP A 236 10.73 10.26 -5.01
CA ASP A 236 9.46 9.88 -5.65
C ASP A 236 8.58 9.07 -4.71
N VAL A 237 7.28 9.37 -4.72
CA VAL A 237 6.25 8.49 -4.16
C VAL A 237 5.74 7.54 -5.25
N PRO A 238 5.31 6.31 -4.92
CA PRO A 238 4.63 5.45 -5.88
C PRO A 238 3.38 6.15 -6.44
N ILE A 239 3.29 6.23 -7.76
CA ILE A 239 2.19 6.89 -8.48
C ILE A 239 1.21 5.80 -8.94
N PRO A 240 -0.05 5.81 -8.49
CA PRO A 240 -1.06 4.88 -8.98
C PRO A 240 -1.22 4.98 -10.50
N VAL A 241 -1.28 3.84 -11.17
CA VAL A 241 -1.50 3.77 -12.61
C VAL A 241 -2.86 3.14 -12.87
N HIS A 242 -3.71 3.89 -13.57
CA HIS A 242 -5.03 3.43 -13.97
C HIS A 242 -5.04 3.15 -15.47
N PHE A 243 -5.07 1.88 -15.84
CA PHE A 243 -5.31 1.49 -17.22
C PHE A 243 -6.82 1.36 -17.43
N LYS A 244 -7.35 1.97 -18.49
CA LYS A 244 -8.69 1.64 -19.04
C LYS A 244 -8.63 0.25 -19.69
N GLY A 245 -8.43 -0.78 -18.87
CA GLY A 245 -8.29 -2.17 -19.32
C GLY A 245 -9.29 -3.13 -18.69
N PHE A 246 -10.03 -2.68 -17.69
CA PHE A 246 -11.04 -3.47 -16.98
C PHE A 246 -12.37 -2.70 -16.96
N GLU A 247 -12.90 -2.35 -18.13
CA GLU A 247 -14.35 -2.10 -18.19
C GLU A 247 -15.05 -3.46 -18.03
N ASP A 248 -15.11 -3.96 -16.79
CA ASP A 248 -16.19 -4.84 -16.37
C ASP A 248 -17.38 -3.92 -16.11
N PRO A 249 -18.46 -3.96 -16.92
CA PRO A 249 -19.67 -3.18 -16.66
C PRO A 249 -20.21 -3.42 -15.24
N LYS A 250 -19.91 -4.58 -14.63
CA LYS A 250 -20.25 -4.87 -13.25
C LYS A 250 -19.36 -4.16 -12.24
N ALA A 251 -18.12 -3.81 -12.56
CA ALA A 251 -17.24 -3.02 -11.69
C ALA A 251 -17.72 -1.56 -11.59
N GLU A 252 -18.16 -0.97 -12.70
CA GLU A 252 -18.77 0.36 -12.69
C GLU A 252 -20.11 0.37 -11.92
N MET A 253 -20.92 -0.69 -12.08
CA MET A 253 -22.12 -0.88 -11.25
C MET A 253 -21.80 -1.07 -9.76
N ARG A 254 -20.79 -1.88 -9.41
CA ARG A 254 -20.35 -2.06 -8.01
C ARG A 254 -19.83 -0.75 -7.42
N LYS A 255 -19.10 0.06 -8.18
CA LYS A 255 -18.66 1.40 -7.77
C LYS A 255 -19.85 2.32 -7.50
N LYS A 256 -20.82 2.38 -8.42
CA LYS A 256 -22.06 3.16 -8.23
C LYS A 256 -22.89 2.66 -7.04
N GLN A 257 -22.93 1.35 -6.80
CA GLN A 257 -23.61 0.77 -5.63
C GLN A 257 -22.89 1.14 -4.32
N ARG A 258 -21.56 1.15 -4.28
CA ARG A 258 -20.78 1.58 -3.12
C ARG A 258 -20.92 3.07 -2.83
N GLU A 259 -20.92 3.91 -3.87
CA GLU A 259 -21.16 5.34 -3.73
C GLU A 259 -22.58 5.62 -3.19
N ARG A 260 -23.59 4.86 -3.62
CA ARG A 260 -24.95 4.92 -3.05
C ARG A 260 -25.00 4.46 -1.60
N ALA A 261 -24.38 3.33 -1.27
CA ALA A 261 -24.36 2.82 0.11
C ALA A 261 -23.66 3.81 1.08
N LYS A 262 -22.56 4.46 0.64
CA LYS A 262 -21.91 5.52 1.43
C LYS A 262 -22.80 6.75 1.59
N ALA A 263 -23.54 7.14 0.54
CA ALA A 263 -24.47 8.26 0.62
C ALA A 263 -25.67 7.97 1.53
N GLU A 264 -26.19 6.74 1.50
CA GLU A 264 -27.27 6.27 2.39
C GLU A 264 -26.82 6.26 3.86
N GLN A 265 -25.64 5.71 4.16
CA GLN A 265 -25.08 5.75 5.52
C GLN A 265 -24.88 7.20 6.02
N PHE A 266 -24.44 8.11 5.16
CA PHE A 266 -24.27 9.51 5.54
C PHE A 266 -25.63 10.21 5.78
N ALA A 267 -26.65 9.87 4.99
CA ALA A 267 -28.01 10.38 5.18
C ALA A 267 -28.62 9.86 6.50
N ASP A 268 -28.45 8.58 6.81
CA ASP A 268 -28.93 7.98 8.06
C ASP A 268 -28.26 8.64 9.28
N GLN A 269 -26.95 8.89 9.22
CA GLN A 269 -26.21 9.62 10.26
C GLN A 269 -26.72 11.07 10.43
N GLN A 270 -27.09 11.75 9.34
CA GLN A 270 -27.67 13.09 9.43
C GLN A 270 -29.07 13.08 10.04
N ILE A 271 -29.90 12.10 9.71
CA ILE A 271 -31.24 11.94 10.30
C ILE A 271 -31.12 11.64 11.80
N GLU A 272 -30.19 10.77 12.19
CA GLU A 272 -29.94 10.44 13.59
C GLU A 272 -29.45 11.66 14.38
N ALA A 273 -28.54 12.45 13.82
CA ALA A 273 -28.09 13.71 14.41
C ALA A 273 -29.22 14.75 14.54
N GLN A 274 -30.11 14.86 13.55
CA GLN A 274 -31.28 15.76 13.63
C GLN A 274 -32.28 15.31 14.70
N ASN A 275 -32.51 14.00 14.83
CA ASN A 275 -33.41 13.45 15.85
C ASN A 275 -32.86 13.66 17.26
N GLN A 276 -31.55 13.51 17.45
CA GLN A 276 -30.90 13.83 18.74
C GLN A 276 -31.03 15.30 19.08
N LEU A 277 -30.79 16.20 18.12
CA LEU A 277 -30.92 17.64 18.32
C LEU A 277 -32.38 18.04 18.67
N ALA A 278 -33.36 17.40 18.02
CA ALA A 278 -34.78 17.63 18.32
C ALA A 278 -35.18 17.11 19.71
N GLN A 279 -34.63 15.98 20.16
CA GLN A 279 -34.83 15.48 21.52
C GLN A 279 -34.22 16.41 22.57
N GLU A 280 -33.00 16.88 22.37
CA GLU A 280 -32.35 17.84 23.27
C GLU A 280 -33.13 19.16 23.36
N GLN A 281 -33.68 19.63 22.23
CA GLN A 281 -34.52 20.82 22.18
C GLN A 281 -35.82 20.61 22.98
N ALA A 282 -36.49 19.46 22.80
CA ALA A 282 -37.72 19.15 23.52
C ALA A 282 -37.49 19.01 25.04
N GLU A 283 -36.37 18.40 25.46
CA GLU A 283 -36.00 18.31 26.87
C GLU A 283 -35.73 19.70 27.48
N ARG A 284 -35.05 20.59 26.74
CA ARG A 284 -34.84 21.98 27.15
C ARG A 284 -36.15 22.74 27.30
N ASP A 285 -37.05 22.62 26.34
CA ASP A 285 -38.35 23.30 26.38
C ASP A 285 -39.19 22.79 27.57
N GLN A 286 -39.12 21.49 27.87
CA GLN A 286 -39.79 20.90 29.03
C GLN A 286 -39.18 21.41 30.36
N GLN A 287 -37.85 21.50 30.46
CA GLN A 287 -37.19 22.06 31.64
C GLN A 287 -37.51 23.55 31.83
N GLN A 288 -37.57 24.31 30.75
CA GLN A 288 -37.95 25.73 30.79
C GLN A 288 -39.40 25.90 31.26
N ALA A 289 -40.34 25.08 30.75
CA ALA A 289 -41.73 25.12 31.20
C ALA A 289 -41.90 24.77 32.69
N LEU A 290 -41.12 23.82 33.21
CA LEU A 290 -41.10 23.49 34.64
C LEU A 290 -40.53 24.64 35.48
N LEU A 291 -39.49 25.31 34.99
CA LEU A 291 -38.90 26.47 35.65
C LEU A 291 -39.89 27.63 35.71
N ASP A 292 -40.55 27.94 34.60
CA ASP A 292 -41.54 29.02 34.50
C ASP A 292 -42.73 28.74 35.43
N ALA A 293 -43.24 27.50 35.48
CA ALA A 293 -44.29 27.09 36.41
C ALA A 293 -43.86 27.17 37.88
N SER A 294 -42.59 26.88 38.18
CA SER A 294 -42.04 27.05 39.54
C SER A 294 -41.93 28.52 39.92
N ILE A 295 -41.53 29.39 38.99
CA ILE A 295 -41.46 30.84 39.20
C ILE A 295 -42.86 31.40 39.47
N ASP A 296 -43.86 31.02 38.66
CA ASP A 296 -45.24 31.46 38.87
C ASP A 296 -45.80 31.01 40.22
N ASN A 297 -45.53 29.77 40.65
CA ASN A 297 -45.93 29.29 41.97
C ASN A 297 -45.27 30.10 43.10
N MET A 298 -43.97 30.40 43.00
CA MET A 298 -43.30 31.26 43.99
C MET A 298 -43.90 32.66 44.03
N TYR A 299 -44.22 33.26 42.88
CA TYR A 299 -44.86 34.57 42.82
C TYR A 299 -46.25 34.57 43.47
N GLN A 300 -47.06 33.53 43.26
CA GLN A 300 -48.37 33.41 43.90
C GLN A 300 -48.25 33.19 45.41
N SER A 301 -47.31 32.36 45.87
CA SER A 301 -47.05 32.17 47.30
C SER A 301 -46.59 33.46 47.98
N ALA A 302 -45.62 34.17 47.39
CA ALA A 302 -45.13 35.44 47.92
C ALA A 302 -46.22 36.52 47.97
N LYS A 303 -47.12 36.56 46.96
CA LYS A 303 -48.26 37.49 46.96
C LYS A 303 -49.27 37.18 48.05
N THR A 304 -49.43 35.90 48.42
CA THR A 304 -50.33 35.48 49.49
C THR A 304 -49.73 35.82 50.86
N GLU A 305 -48.45 35.53 51.08
CA GLU A 305 -47.72 35.94 52.30
C GLU A 305 -47.73 37.46 52.50
N PHE A 306 -47.51 38.25 51.44
CA PHE A 306 -47.51 39.71 51.53
C PHE A 306 -48.90 40.28 51.88
N VAL A 307 -49.96 39.68 51.37
CA VAL A 307 -51.34 40.06 51.69
C VAL A 307 -51.70 39.68 53.13
N ASP A 308 -51.24 38.52 53.60
CA ASP A 308 -51.44 38.09 54.99
C ASP A 308 -50.65 38.97 55.97
N GLU A 309 -49.41 39.39 55.63
CA GLU A 309 -48.63 40.36 56.41
C GLU A 309 -49.25 41.77 56.40
N GLU A 310 -49.78 42.25 55.27
CA GLU A 310 -50.50 43.54 55.21
C GLU A 310 -51.80 43.50 56.03
N ILE A 311 -52.52 42.37 56.02
CA ILE A 311 -53.73 42.18 56.84
C ILE A 311 -53.34 42.14 58.33
N GLU A 312 -52.29 41.44 58.73
CA GLU A 312 -51.79 41.45 60.12
C GLU A 312 -51.33 42.85 60.57
N ALA A 313 -50.67 43.62 59.69
CA ALA A 313 -50.25 44.99 59.98
C ALA A 313 -51.44 45.96 60.13
N ILE A 314 -52.49 45.80 59.32
CA ILE A 314 -53.74 46.58 59.44
C ILE A 314 -54.48 46.21 60.72
N VAL A 315 -54.54 44.92 61.09
CA VAL A 315 -55.18 44.48 62.34
C VAL A 315 -54.45 45.05 63.56
N ARG A 316 -53.11 45.11 63.56
CA ARG A 316 -52.33 45.77 64.63
C ARG A 316 -52.57 47.27 64.74
N GLN A 317 -52.79 47.98 63.63
CA GLN A 317 -53.09 49.42 63.65
C GLN A 317 -54.50 49.77 64.15
N VAL A 318 -55.42 48.80 64.18
CA VAL A 318 -56.79 48.99 64.67
C VAL A 318 -56.91 48.65 66.18
N GLU A 319 -55.91 47.98 66.75
CA GLU A 319 -55.86 47.60 68.17
C GLU A 319 -55.05 48.56 69.08
N GLU A 320 -54.44 49.63 68.54
CA GLU A 320 -53.84 50.77 69.28
C GLU A 320 -54.76 52.01 69.29
#